data_AF-A0A957TSH0-F1
#
_entry.id   AF-A0A957TSH0-F1
#
_cell.length_a   1.000
_cell.length_b   1.000
_cell.length_c   1.000
_cell.angle_alpha   90.00
_cell.angle_beta   90.00
_cell.angle_gamma   90.00
#
_symmetry.space_group_name_H-M   'P 1'
#
loop_
_entity.id
_entity.type
_entity.pdbx_description
1 polymer ?
#
loop_
_entity_poly.entity_id
_entity_poly.type
_entity_poly.pdbx_seq_one_letter_code
_entity_poly.pdbx_strand_id
1 'polypeptide(L)'
;MLKPLPIGIQTFRKIVEGGYLYVDKTPLIYNLIRNASGVYFLSRPRRFGKSLLISTLEEIFLGNKELFQGLWLYGSDYTWQAHPIIRIDFSLERVQSATQMEEVIGHYLEEIAWSYNLALIEGSYQRQFRWLIQQLAQQERVVILIDEYDYPIIDNIENPTIAAEVRDVLKGFYTVIKALDRYIRFVFLTGISKFSRIGVFSGLNNLEDISMDRRYAALPGITQGELESEFTQYIEHFAKHEATDKQSLLAKIREWYNGFKFSEEGHPVYNPFSLLLLFERFTFRNYWFETGSPTFLMKLLRDRNYDIQQLQRLQVSEIEMSTYEIDQLQLIPLLFQTGYLTIKEYDAEQRLYTLYFPNYEVEDAFLVWLLNTFSYVRQGLQESHLWQLVDALKNDDLTKFFDVLKLFFAQIPYGLQINQERYYQSIFYIIFTLLGLRLDAERQTNRGRIDAVIELPHAIYLFEFKLDGSAAAALQQIRDTGYAEAYRGHGKA
;
A
#
# COMPACT_ATOMS: atom_id res chain seq x y z
N MET A 1 27.68 5.27 18.43
CA MET A 1 27.80 5.31 16.96
C MET A 1 26.50 4.75 16.42
N LEU A 2 25.84 5.45 15.49
CA LEU A 2 24.55 5.03 14.93
C LEU A 2 24.74 3.71 14.15
N LYS A 3 23.87 2.73 14.37
CA LYS A 3 23.84 1.51 13.53
C LYS A 3 23.38 1.89 12.12
N PRO A 4 24.04 1.45 11.05
CA PRO A 4 23.64 1.80 9.69
C PRO A 4 22.21 1.34 9.39
N LEU A 5 21.49 2.10 8.57
CA LEU A 5 20.12 1.78 8.16
C LEU A 5 20.13 0.82 6.96
N PRO A 6 19.34 -0.27 6.96
CA PRO A 6 19.35 -1.29 5.89
C PRO A 6 18.54 -0.87 4.65
N ILE A 7 18.78 0.34 4.12
CA ILE A 7 18.02 0.88 2.99
C ILE A 7 18.31 0.06 1.74
N GLY A 8 17.27 -0.57 1.19
CA GLY A 8 17.39 -1.43 0.00
C GLY A 8 17.95 -2.82 0.27
N ILE A 9 18.28 -3.16 1.52
CA ILE A 9 18.75 -4.51 1.88
C ILE A 9 17.54 -5.37 2.26
N GLN A 10 17.32 -6.44 1.50
CA GLN A 10 16.22 -7.38 1.72
C GLN A 10 16.68 -8.74 2.26
N THR A 11 17.98 -8.94 2.42
CA THR A 11 18.57 -10.19 2.93
C THR A 11 18.82 -10.05 4.43
N PHE A 12 18.17 -10.89 5.24
CA PHE A 12 18.31 -10.88 6.70
C PHE A 12 19.77 -11.05 7.14
N ARG A 13 20.47 -12.06 6.59
CA ARG A 13 21.89 -12.31 6.85
C ARG A 13 22.77 -11.07 6.63
N LYS A 14 22.60 -10.36 5.51
CA LYS A 14 23.37 -9.13 5.22
C LYS A 14 23.13 -8.03 6.26
N ILE A 15 21.89 -7.90 6.76
CA ILE A 15 21.55 -6.93 7.81
C ILE A 15 22.28 -7.28 9.11
N VAL A 16 22.24 -8.54 9.53
CA VAL A 16 22.87 -8.99 10.77
C VAL A 16 24.40 -8.90 10.68
N GLU A 17 25.01 -9.51 9.65
CA GLU A 17 26.46 -9.55 9.48
C GLU A 17 27.06 -8.15 9.27
N GLY A 18 26.31 -7.24 8.63
CA GLY A 18 26.71 -5.85 8.45
C GLY A 18 26.44 -4.93 9.65
N GLY A 19 25.87 -5.46 10.75
CA GLY A 19 25.58 -4.68 11.96
C GLY A 19 24.51 -3.59 11.77
N TYR A 20 23.63 -3.76 10.78
CA TYR A 20 22.56 -2.81 10.48
C TYR A 20 21.48 -2.80 11.57
N LEU A 21 20.72 -1.71 11.63
CA LEU A 21 19.52 -1.63 12.46
C LEU A 21 18.49 -2.65 11.97
N TYR A 22 18.00 -3.51 12.87
CA TYR A 22 16.93 -4.47 12.60
C TYR A 22 15.91 -4.40 13.73
N VAL A 23 14.63 -4.23 13.37
CA VAL A 23 13.53 -4.26 14.33
C VAL A 23 13.08 -5.71 14.50
N ASP A 24 13.19 -6.24 15.72
CA ASP A 24 12.96 -7.65 15.99
C ASP A 24 11.47 -8.04 15.86
N LYS A 25 11.15 -8.77 14.78
CA LYS A 25 9.82 -9.35 14.52
C LYS A 25 9.74 -10.84 14.86
N THR A 26 10.81 -11.42 15.39
CA THR A 26 10.90 -12.85 15.62
C THR A 26 9.90 -13.41 16.65
N PRO A 27 9.34 -12.65 17.63
CA PRO A 27 8.23 -13.13 18.45
C PRO A 27 6.96 -13.43 17.63
N LEU A 28 6.63 -12.58 16.65
CA LEU A 28 5.47 -12.77 15.78
C LEU A 28 5.70 -13.93 14.81
N ILE A 29 6.93 -14.04 14.29
CA ILE A 29 7.34 -15.15 13.41
C ILE A 29 7.28 -16.48 14.15
N TYR A 30 7.72 -16.53 15.41
CA TYR A 30 7.64 -17.73 16.25
C TYR A 30 6.20 -18.23 16.39
N ASN A 31 5.25 -17.31 16.62
CA ASN A 31 3.83 -17.66 16.67
C ASN A 31 3.31 -18.23 15.34
N LEU A 32 3.85 -17.78 14.21
CA LEU A 32 3.48 -18.26 12.88
C LEU A 32 3.98 -19.68 12.63
N ILE A 33 5.27 -19.93 12.88
CA ILE A 33 5.94 -21.18 12.49
C ILE A 33 5.62 -22.39 13.41
N ARG A 34 5.13 -22.13 14.63
CA ARG A 34 4.76 -23.20 15.58
C ARG A 34 3.37 -23.80 15.33
N ASN A 35 2.52 -23.10 14.60
CA ASN A 35 1.15 -23.52 14.36
C ASN A 35 1.08 -24.71 13.39
N ALA A 36 0.06 -25.55 13.57
CA ALA A 36 -0.07 -26.82 12.86
C ALA A 36 -0.53 -26.69 11.39
N SER A 37 -1.18 -25.60 11.00
CA SER A 37 -1.72 -25.43 9.63
C SER A 37 -0.63 -25.29 8.58
N GLY A 38 0.49 -24.65 8.93
CA GLY A 38 1.72 -24.63 8.14
C GLY A 38 1.63 -23.95 6.76
N VAL A 39 0.48 -23.40 6.34
CA VAL A 39 0.28 -22.81 5.02
C VAL A 39 -0.34 -21.42 5.16
N TYR A 40 0.45 -20.38 4.92
CA TYR A 40 0.11 -19.00 5.25
C TYR A 40 0.23 -18.05 4.06
N PHE A 41 -0.64 -17.05 4.06
CA PHE A 41 -0.59 -15.93 3.13
C PHE A 41 -0.64 -14.60 3.85
N LEU A 42 0.25 -13.68 3.44
CA LEU A 42 0.32 -12.31 3.95
C LEU A 42 0.42 -11.30 2.79
N SER A 43 -0.63 -10.50 2.57
CA SER A 43 -0.57 -9.34 1.68
C SER A 43 -0.21 -8.07 2.44
N ARG A 44 0.75 -7.31 1.92
CA ARG A 44 1.10 -5.98 2.42
C ARG A 44 1.43 -5.04 1.26
N PRO A 45 1.25 -3.72 1.42
CA PRO A 45 1.65 -2.77 0.40
C PRO A 45 3.13 -2.88 0.02
N ARG A 46 3.51 -2.30 -1.12
CA ARG A 46 4.93 -2.25 -1.55
C ARG A 46 5.82 -1.66 -0.45
N ARG A 47 7.08 -2.08 -0.42
CA ARG A 47 8.11 -1.56 0.51
C ARG A 47 7.82 -1.77 2.01
N PHE A 48 6.88 -2.65 2.38
CA PHE A 48 6.63 -2.99 3.79
C PHE A 48 7.64 -3.95 4.42
N GLY A 49 8.57 -4.52 3.65
CA GLY A 49 9.57 -5.48 4.17
C GLY A 49 9.18 -6.95 4.01
N LYS A 50 8.30 -7.28 3.06
CA LYS A 50 7.85 -8.64 2.74
C LYS A 50 9.02 -9.57 2.37
N SER A 51 9.89 -9.13 1.47
CA SER A 51 11.08 -9.90 1.05
C SER A 51 12.07 -10.11 2.19
N LEU A 52 12.19 -9.14 3.10
CA LEU A 52 13.00 -9.29 4.32
C LEU A 52 12.39 -10.34 5.26
N LEU A 53 11.06 -10.38 5.39
CA LEU A 53 10.37 -11.43 6.14
C LEU A 53 10.61 -12.81 5.54
N ILE A 54 10.53 -12.96 4.20
CA ILE A 54 10.87 -14.20 3.49
C ILE A 54 12.31 -14.62 3.79
N SER A 55 13.28 -13.71 3.65
CA SER A 55 14.68 -14.01 3.96
C SER A 55 14.91 -14.33 5.44
N THR A 56 14.15 -13.74 6.35
CA THR A 56 14.21 -14.08 7.78
C THR A 56 13.70 -15.50 8.03
N LEU A 57 12.55 -15.86 7.43
CA LEU A 57 11.99 -17.22 7.52
C LEU A 57 12.94 -18.27 6.94
N GLU A 58 13.55 -17.98 5.79
CA GLU A 58 14.56 -18.83 5.15
C GLU A 58 15.71 -19.15 6.11
N GLU A 59 16.31 -18.14 6.74
CA GLU A 59 17.43 -18.33 7.67
C GLU A 59 17.02 -19.07 8.95
N ILE A 60 15.78 -18.91 9.40
CA ILE A 60 15.20 -19.70 10.51
C ILE A 60 15.14 -21.19 10.13
N PHE A 61 14.53 -21.50 8.98
CA PHE A 61 14.33 -22.88 8.53
C PHE A 61 15.60 -23.55 8.01
N LEU A 62 16.63 -22.79 7.62
CA LEU A 62 17.98 -23.32 7.39
C LEU A 62 18.72 -23.66 8.69
N GLY A 63 18.16 -23.34 9.85
CA GLY A 63 18.74 -23.66 11.16
C GLY A 63 19.89 -22.75 11.57
N ASN A 64 20.03 -21.56 10.95
CA ASN A 64 21.15 -20.64 11.17
C ASN A 64 21.02 -19.84 12.49
N LYS A 65 20.95 -20.56 13.62
CA LYS A 65 20.71 -20.01 14.96
C LYS A 65 21.57 -18.79 15.30
N GLU A 66 22.87 -18.84 14.98
CA GLU A 66 23.81 -17.79 15.37
C GLU A 66 23.53 -16.44 14.71
N LEU A 67 22.82 -16.40 13.57
CA LEU A 67 22.36 -15.14 12.96
C LEU A 67 21.31 -14.41 13.80
N PHE A 68 20.70 -15.10 14.78
CA PHE A 68 19.63 -14.54 15.60
C PHE A 68 20.11 -14.07 16.97
N GLN A 69 21.42 -14.13 17.26
CA GLN A 69 21.97 -13.62 18.50
C GLN A 69 21.48 -12.19 18.80
N GLY A 70 20.94 -12.00 20.01
CA GLY A 70 20.37 -10.71 20.44
C GLY A 70 18.92 -10.46 20.01
N LEU A 71 18.31 -11.35 19.21
CA LEU A 71 16.89 -11.36 18.90
C LEU A 71 16.14 -12.33 19.84
N TRP A 72 14.85 -12.10 20.03
CA TRP A 72 14.00 -12.86 20.94
C TRP A 72 13.99 -14.36 20.65
N LEU A 73 13.90 -14.75 19.37
CA LEU A 73 13.84 -16.16 18.95
C LEU A 73 15.10 -16.96 19.31
N TYR A 74 16.27 -16.32 19.45
CA TYR A 74 17.49 -17.03 19.86
C TYR A 74 17.38 -17.64 21.26
N GLY A 75 16.68 -16.95 22.17
CA GLY A 75 16.45 -17.37 23.55
C GLY A 75 15.13 -18.10 23.78
N SER A 76 14.36 -18.37 22.73
CA SER A 76 13.10 -19.13 22.85
C SER A 76 13.34 -20.64 22.86
N ASP A 77 12.26 -21.41 22.99
CA ASP A 77 12.24 -22.88 22.91
C ASP A 77 12.17 -23.41 21.47
N TYR A 78 12.45 -22.56 20.46
CA TYR A 78 12.43 -22.98 19.06
C TYR A 78 13.54 -24.00 18.74
N THR A 79 13.17 -25.12 18.12
CA THR A 79 14.10 -26.13 17.62
C THR A 79 14.64 -25.74 16.25
N TRP A 80 15.94 -25.48 16.15
CA TRP A 80 16.66 -25.07 14.94
C TRP A 80 16.95 -26.25 14.00
N GLN A 81 15.94 -27.06 13.70
CA GLN A 81 16.02 -28.14 12.72
C GLN A 81 16.15 -27.52 11.32
N ALA A 82 17.17 -27.93 10.57
CA ALA A 82 17.33 -27.50 9.18
C ALA A 82 16.36 -28.24 8.25
N HIS A 83 15.72 -27.50 7.35
CA HIS A 83 14.77 -27.99 6.36
C HIS A 83 15.22 -27.60 4.94
N PRO A 84 15.01 -28.46 3.94
CA PRO A 84 15.16 -28.06 2.54
C PRO A 84 14.17 -26.93 2.20
N ILE A 85 14.68 -25.89 1.55
CA ILE A 85 13.93 -24.70 1.11
C ILE A 85 13.72 -24.74 -0.41
N ILE A 86 12.47 -24.49 -0.83
CA ILE A 86 12.11 -24.07 -2.18
C ILE A 86 11.70 -22.59 -2.08
N ARG A 87 12.53 -21.70 -2.64
CA ARG A 87 12.26 -20.26 -2.64
C ARG A 87 12.05 -19.76 -4.07
N ILE A 88 10.96 -19.04 -4.30
CA ILE A 88 10.61 -18.48 -5.61
C ILE A 88 10.22 -17.00 -5.43
N ASP A 89 10.72 -16.14 -6.31
CA ASP A 89 10.34 -14.72 -6.40
C ASP A 89 9.79 -14.45 -7.80
N PHE A 90 8.47 -14.37 -7.95
CA PHE A 90 7.88 -14.22 -9.29
C PHE A 90 8.08 -12.83 -9.91
N SER A 91 8.75 -11.89 -9.24
CA SER A 91 9.01 -10.55 -9.78
C SER A 91 10.25 -10.42 -10.67
N LEU A 92 11.09 -11.47 -10.74
CA LEU A 92 12.37 -11.41 -11.47
C LEU A 92 12.23 -11.47 -13.00
N GLU A 93 11.12 -12.03 -13.50
CA GLU A 93 10.88 -12.20 -14.94
C GLU A 93 9.50 -11.66 -15.34
N ARG A 94 9.42 -11.00 -16.49
CA ARG A 94 8.14 -10.59 -17.06
C ARG A 94 7.53 -11.75 -17.83
N VAL A 95 6.24 -11.96 -17.61
CA VAL A 95 5.46 -13.04 -18.23
C VAL A 95 4.36 -12.39 -19.07
N GLN A 96 4.23 -12.80 -20.33
CA GLN A 96 3.23 -12.29 -21.28
C GLN A 96 2.40 -13.42 -21.92
N SER A 97 2.53 -14.66 -21.46
CA SER A 97 1.73 -15.80 -21.91
C SER A 97 1.77 -16.93 -20.89
N ALA A 98 0.84 -17.89 -21.00
CA ALA A 98 0.88 -19.12 -20.22
C ALA A 98 2.20 -19.89 -20.41
N THR A 99 2.69 -20.02 -21.65
CA THR A 99 3.93 -20.76 -21.96
C THR A 99 5.14 -20.14 -21.26
N GLN A 100 5.27 -18.81 -21.27
CA GLN A 100 6.34 -18.13 -20.54
C GLN A 100 6.22 -18.34 -19.02
N MET A 101 5.00 -18.40 -18.49
CA MET A 101 4.80 -18.72 -17.07
C MET A 101 5.30 -20.13 -16.73
N GLU A 102 5.05 -21.11 -17.61
CA GLU A 102 5.54 -22.49 -17.43
C GLU A 102 7.07 -22.56 -17.49
N GLU A 103 7.69 -21.83 -18.43
CA GLU A 103 9.15 -21.72 -18.57
C GLU A 103 9.80 -21.10 -17.33
N VAL A 104 9.26 -19.98 -16.82
CA VAL A 104 9.74 -19.33 -15.60
C VAL A 104 9.69 -20.27 -14.40
N ILE A 105 8.57 -21.02 -14.22
CA ILE A 105 8.49 -22.03 -13.17
C ILE A 105 9.56 -23.11 -13.39
N GLY A 106 9.72 -23.60 -14.62
CA GLY A 106 10.73 -24.60 -14.99
C GLY A 106 12.14 -24.16 -14.60
N HIS A 107 12.54 -22.94 -14.97
CA HIS A 107 13.85 -22.39 -14.62
C HIS A 107 14.09 -22.35 -13.10
N TYR A 108 13.12 -21.89 -12.32
CA TYR A 108 13.22 -21.92 -10.85
C TYR A 108 13.43 -23.33 -10.31
N LEU A 109 12.69 -24.32 -10.82
CA LEU A 109 12.81 -25.71 -10.37
C LEU A 109 14.18 -26.29 -10.73
N GLU A 110 14.73 -25.94 -11.89
CA GLU A 110 16.06 -26.36 -12.32
C GLU A 110 17.16 -25.74 -11.46
N GLU A 111 17.11 -24.43 -11.19
CA GLU A 111 18.06 -23.74 -10.31
C GLU A 111 18.06 -24.32 -8.90
N ILE A 112 16.86 -24.55 -8.34
CA ILE A 112 16.71 -25.15 -7.03
C ILE A 112 17.24 -26.57 -7.03
N ALA A 113 16.87 -27.41 -8.01
CA ALA A 113 17.41 -28.77 -8.11
C ALA A 113 18.93 -28.77 -8.15
N TRP A 114 19.54 -27.89 -8.96
CA TRP A 114 20.98 -27.74 -9.07
C TRP A 114 21.63 -27.35 -7.73
N SER A 115 21.03 -26.43 -6.98
CA SER A 115 21.52 -26.03 -5.64
C SER A 115 21.59 -27.19 -4.63
N TYR A 116 20.75 -28.22 -4.79
CA TYR A 116 20.75 -29.45 -3.98
C TYR A 116 21.54 -30.59 -4.63
N ASN A 117 22.29 -30.32 -5.70
CA ASN A 117 23.02 -31.32 -6.49
C ASN A 117 22.10 -32.42 -7.08
N LEU A 118 20.89 -32.03 -7.48
CA LEU A 118 19.90 -32.89 -8.14
C LEU A 118 19.80 -32.53 -9.62
N ALA A 119 19.55 -33.53 -10.47
CA ALA A 119 19.18 -33.34 -11.87
C ALA A 119 17.66 -33.47 -12.01
N LEU A 120 17.00 -32.41 -12.47
CA LEU A 120 15.55 -32.39 -12.62
C LEU A 120 15.09 -33.39 -13.69
N ILE A 121 13.92 -34.00 -13.49
CA ILE A 121 13.35 -34.92 -14.48
C ILE A 121 12.80 -34.18 -15.70
N GLU A 122 12.69 -34.88 -16.83
CA GLU A 122 11.95 -34.38 -17.99
C GLU A 122 10.43 -34.39 -17.74
N GLY A 123 9.72 -33.45 -18.37
CA GLY A 123 8.26 -33.39 -18.36
C GLY A 123 7.73 -31.99 -18.04
N SER A 124 6.43 -31.90 -17.73
CA SER A 124 5.81 -30.63 -17.36
C SER A 124 6.29 -30.13 -16.00
N TYR A 125 6.18 -28.81 -15.78
CA TYR A 125 6.59 -28.18 -14.52
C TYR A 125 5.91 -28.81 -13.30
N GLN A 126 4.67 -29.30 -13.41
CA GLN A 126 3.99 -29.98 -12.28
C GLN A 126 4.66 -31.31 -11.92
N ARG A 127 5.12 -32.08 -12.92
CA ARG A 127 5.83 -33.35 -12.71
C ARG A 127 7.19 -33.08 -12.07
N GLN A 128 7.91 -32.11 -12.62
CA GLN A 128 9.19 -31.64 -12.10
C GLN A 128 9.08 -31.17 -10.65
N PHE A 129 8.12 -30.30 -10.35
CA PHE A 129 7.91 -29.75 -9.00
C PHE A 129 7.55 -30.84 -8.00
N ARG A 130 6.66 -31.76 -8.38
CA ARG A 130 6.33 -32.92 -7.55
C ARG A 130 7.55 -33.77 -7.25
N TRP A 131 8.34 -34.09 -8.27
CA TRP A 131 9.54 -34.89 -8.11
C TRP A 131 10.56 -34.19 -7.20
N LEU A 132 10.78 -32.89 -7.40
CA LEU A 132 11.71 -32.10 -6.60
C LEU A 132 11.32 -32.11 -5.12
N ILE A 133 10.06 -31.81 -4.79
CA ILE A 133 9.56 -31.88 -3.40
C ILE A 133 9.81 -33.27 -2.81
N GLN A 134 9.54 -34.34 -3.56
CA GLN A 134 9.72 -35.71 -3.08
C GLN A 134 11.20 -36.08 -2.85
N GLN A 135 12.12 -35.56 -3.67
CA GLN A 135 13.55 -35.79 -3.46
C GLN A 135 14.07 -35.02 -2.25
N LEU A 136 13.73 -33.74 -2.14
CA LEU A 136 14.14 -32.91 -1.01
C LEU A 136 13.59 -33.45 0.32
N ALA A 137 12.35 -33.95 0.31
CA ALA A 137 11.71 -34.52 1.48
C ALA A 137 12.36 -35.81 2.02
N GLN A 138 13.35 -36.39 1.32
CA GLN A 138 14.14 -37.51 1.85
C GLN A 138 15.09 -37.06 2.97
N GLN A 139 15.51 -35.80 2.97
CA GLN A 139 16.35 -35.22 4.02
C GLN A 139 15.50 -34.80 5.21
N GLU A 140 14.53 -33.91 4.96
CA GLU A 140 13.55 -33.44 5.92
C GLU A 140 12.34 -32.84 5.20
N ARG A 141 11.23 -32.63 5.91
CA ARG A 141 10.03 -31.97 5.33
C ARG A 141 10.38 -30.59 4.75
N VAL A 142 9.87 -30.30 3.55
CA VAL A 142 10.24 -29.15 2.72
C VAL A 142 9.53 -27.87 3.17
N VAL A 143 10.23 -26.74 3.12
CA VAL A 143 9.67 -25.41 3.32
C VAL A 143 9.58 -24.69 1.98
N ILE A 144 8.43 -24.09 1.69
CA ILE A 144 8.16 -23.38 0.43
C ILE A 144 7.90 -21.90 0.73
N LEU A 145 8.74 -21.01 0.19
CA LEU A 145 8.65 -19.57 0.39
C LEU A 145 8.46 -18.87 -0.95
N ILE A 146 7.37 -18.12 -1.09
CA ILE A 146 6.99 -17.50 -2.36
C ILE A 146 6.81 -16.01 -2.14
N ASP A 147 7.66 -15.21 -2.79
CA ASP A 147 7.57 -13.76 -2.83
C ASP A 147 6.90 -13.28 -4.12
N GLU A 148 6.25 -12.13 -4.03
CA GLU A 148 5.53 -11.46 -5.13
C GLU A 148 4.66 -12.43 -5.96
N TYR A 149 3.91 -13.32 -5.27
CA TYR A 149 3.11 -14.39 -5.88
C TYR A 149 2.11 -13.93 -6.95
N ASP A 150 1.68 -12.68 -6.83
CA ASP A 150 0.69 -12.01 -7.64
C ASP A 150 1.31 -11.26 -8.82
N TYR A 151 2.61 -10.97 -8.80
CA TYR A 151 3.28 -10.13 -9.80
C TYR A 151 3.00 -10.54 -11.26
N PRO A 152 3.07 -11.83 -11.67
CA PRO A 152 2.79 -12.22 -13.05
C PRO A 152 1.36 -11.88 -13.50
N ILE A 153 0.41 -11.82 -12.57
CA ILE A 153 -0.98 -11.44 -12.84
C ILE A 153 -1.12 -9.92 -12.85
N ILE A 154 -0.49 -9.22 -11.88
CA ILE A 154 -0.55 -7.75 -11.79
C ILE A 154 0.10 -7.09 -13.01
N ASP A 155 1.23 -7.61 -13.49
CA ASP A 155 1.93 -7.06 -14.66
C ASP A 155 1.06 -7.15 -15.94
N ASN A 156 0.09 -8.07 -15.96
CA ASN A 156 -0.87 -8.26 -17.05
C ASN A 156 -2.28 -7.75 -16.72
N ILE A 157 -2.49 -6.95 -15.67
CA ILE A 157 -3.84 -6.56 -15.22
C ILE A 157 -4.63 -5.76 -16.28
N GLU A 158 -3.95 -5.09 -17.19
CA GLU A 158 -4.57 -4.39 -18.34
C GLU A 158 -4.91 -5.32 -19.52
N ASN A 159 -4.45 -6.57 -19.49
CA ASN A 159 -4.78 -7.62 -20.47
C ASN A 159 -5.45 -8.82 -19.76
N PRO A 160 -6.77 -8.79 -19.55
CA PRO A 160 -7.50 -9.81 -18.79
C PRO A 160 -7.32 -11.24 -19.32
N THR A 161 -7.14 -11.41 -20.63
CA THR A 161 -6.93 -12.73 -21.25
C THR A 161 -5.61 -13.33 -20.82
N ILE A 162 -4.50 -12.59 -20.95
CA ILE A 162 -3.18 -13.06 -20.52
C ILE A 162 -3.17 -13.26 -19.00
N ALA A 163 -3.75 -12.33 -18.24
CA ALA A 163 -3.84 -12.46 -16.78
C ALA A 163 -4.58 -13.75 -16.36
N ALA A 164 -5.65 -14.12 -17.06
CA ALA A 164 -6.40 -15.35 -16.81
C ALA A 164 -5.58 -16.62 -17.17
N GLU A 165 -4.89 -16.61 -18.31
CA GLU A 165 -4.02 -17.72 -18.74
C GLU A 165 -2.87 -17.97 -17.74
N VAL A 166 -2.17 -16.91 -17.33
CA VAL A 166 -1.08 -16.96 -16.34
C VAL A 166 -1.60 -17.45 -14.98
N ARG A 167 -2.78 -16.97 -14.56
CA ARG A 167 -3.45 -17.40 -13.35
C ARG A 167 -3.74 -18.90 -13.34
N ASP A 168 -4.13 -19.47 -14.47
CA ASP A 168 -4.45 -20.90 -14.59
C ASP A 168 -3.20 -21.78 -14.50
N VAL A 169 -2.06 -21.33 -15.04
CA VAL A 169 -0.75 -21.98 -14.83
C VAL A 169 -0.37 -21.96 -13.34
N LEU A 170 -0.46 -20.79 -12.69
CA LEU A 170 -0.18 -20.65 -11.26
C LEU A 170 -1.08 -21.55 -10.40
N LYS A 171 -2.38 -21.64 -10.73
CA LYS A 171 -3.31 -22.57 -10.05
C LYS A 171 -2.84 -24.02 -10.14
N GLY A 172 -2.32 -24.45 -11.29
CA GLY A 172 -1.70 -25.77 -11.46
C GLY A 172 -0.50 -25.99 -10.54
N PHE A 173 0.39 -24.99 -10.43
CA PHE A 173 1.53 -24.99 -9.53
C PHE A 173 1.13 -25.17 -8.06
N TYR A 174 0.19 -24.34 -7.56
CA TYR A 174 -0.25 -24.41 -6.16
C TYR A 174 -1.02 -25.69 -5.81
N THR A 175 -1.70 -26.30 -6.79
CA THR A 175 -2.39 -27.59 -6.59
C THR A 175 -1.40 -28.71 -6.24
N VAL A 176 -0.16 -28.66 -6.73
CA VAL A 176 0.89 -29.63 -6.40
C VAL A 176 1.24 -29.58 -4.91
N ILE A 177 1.36 -28.38 -4.34
CA ILE A 177 1.68 -28.16 -2.92
C ILE A 177 0.63 -28.87 -2.04
N LYS A 178 -0.66 -28.65 -2.30
CA LYS A 178 -1.75 -29.32 -1.57
C LYS A 178 -1.66 -30.84 -1.64
N ALA A 179 -1.40 -31.39 -2.83
CA ALA A 179 -1.33 -32.85 -3.01
C ALA A 179 -0.15 -33.51 -2.26
N LEU A 180 0.86 -32.71 -1.90
CA LEU A 180 2.10 -33.17 -1.29
C LEU A 180 2.27 -32.70 0.16
N ASP A 181 1.20 -32.28 0.82
CA ASP A 181 1.17 -31.82 2.22
C ASP A 181 2.02 -32.69 3.18
N ARG A 182 1.97 -34.02 3.04
CA ARG A 182 2.77 -34.96 3.84
C ARG A 182 4.29 -34.71 3.82
N TYR A 183 4.80 -34.11 2.75
CA TYR A 183 6.21 -33.82 2.52
C TYR A 183 6.59 -32.40 2.93
N ILE A 184 5.62 -31.57 3.31
CA ILE A 184 5.78 -30.14 3.50
C ILE A 184 5.76 -29.82 4.99
N ARG A 185 6.70 -28.99 5.43
CA ARG A 185 6.77 -28.47 6.80
C ARG A 185 6.03 -27.15 6.92
N PHE A 186 6.21 -26.28 5.94
CA PHE A 186 5.73 -24.90 5.98
C PHE A 186 5.65 -24.30 4.58
N VAL A 187 4.64 -23.48 4.33
CA VAL A 187 4.42 -22.72 3.10
C VAL A 187 4.07 -21.30 3.50
N PHE A 188 4.77 -20.33 2.93
CA PHE A 188 4.45 -18.92 3.13
C PHE A 188 4.48 -18.18 1.81
N LEU A 189 3.38 -17.49 1.52
CA LEU A 189 3.21 -16.69 0.32
C LEU A 189 3.00 -15.24 0.71
N THR A 190 3.61 -14.33 -0.05
CA THR A 190 3.42 -12.91 0.13
C THR A 190 3.32 -12.19 -1.21
N GLY A 191 2.61 -11.06 -1.19
CA GLY A 191 2.33 -10.23 -2.37
C GLY A 191 1.71 -8.91 -1.97
N ILE A 192 1.19 -8.17 -2.94
CA ILE A 192 0.57 -6.86 -2.70
C ILE A 192 -0.93 -7.01 -2.47
N SER A 193 -1.59 -7.88 -3.23
CA SER A 193 -3.04 -7.91 -3.30
C SER A 193 -3.62 -9.31 -3.18
N LYS A 194 -4.90 -9.39 -2.77
CA LYS A 194 -5.69 -10.62 -2.70
C LYS A 194 -6.50 -10.92 -3.97
N PHE A 195 -6.54 -10.06 -4.99
CA PHE A 195 -7.41 -10.34 -6.16
C PHE A 195 -6.98 -11.58 -6.96
N SER A 196 -5.71 -11.97 -6.91
CA SER A 196 -5.24 -13.24 -7.47
C SER A 196 -5.72 -14.47 -6.68
N ARG A 197 -6.14 -14.31 -5.42
CA ARG A 197 -6.44 -15.41 -4.48
C ARG A 197 -7.57 -16.34 -4.95
N ILE A 198 -8.71 -15.79 -5.37
CA ILE A 198 -9.97 -16.55 -5.56
C ILE A 198 -9.88 -17.57 -6.73
N GLY A 199 -8.99 -17.34 -7.70
CA GLY A 199 -8.69 -18.32 -8.75
C GLY A 199 -7.45 -19.18 -8.46
N VAL A 200 -6.35 -18.53 -8.06
CA VAL A 200 -5.02 -19.14 -7.94
C VAL A 200 -4.95 -20.18 -6.81
N PHE A 201 -5.56 -19.88 -5.65
CA PHE A 201 -5.49 -20.75 -4.47
C PHE A 201 -6.71 -21.65 -4.29
N SER A 202 -7.57 -21.77 -5.30
CA SER A 202 -8.58 -22.84 -5.31
C SER A 202 -7.93 -24.24 -5.19
N GLY A 203 -6.65 -24.36 -5.58
CA GLY A 203 -5.80 -25.53 -5.35
C GLY A 203 -5.20 -25.64 -3.93
N LEU A 204 -5.32 -24.65 -3.06
CA LEU A 204 -4.76 -24.57 -1.68
C LEU A 204 -5.85 -24.17 -0.66
N ASN A 205 -6.83 -25.04 -0.42
CA ASN A 205 -7.97 -24.75 0.46
C ASN A 205 -7.65 -24.71 1.97
N ASN A 206 -6.43 -25.08 2.38
CA ASN A 206 -5.94 -24.97 3.76
C ASN A 206 -5.12 -23.68 4.00
N LEU A 207 -5.02 -22.78 3.01
CA LEU A 207 -4.30 -21.53 3.12
C LEU A 207 -4.97 -20.56 4.12
N GLU A 208 -4.26 -20.26 5.20
CA GLU A 208 -4.66 -19.27 6.20
C GLU A 208 -4.19 -17.88 5.78
N ASP A 209 -5.14 -16.98 5.47
CA ASP A 209 -4.84 -15.58 5.17
C ASP A 209 -4.75 -14.78 6.46
N ILE A 210 -3.53 -14.38 6.80
CA ILE A 210 -3.22 -13.64 8.02
C ILE A 210 -3.11 -12.13 7.79
N SER A 211 -3.49 -11.64 6.60
CA SER A 211 -3.29 -10.24 6.22
C SER A 211 -4.07 -9.26 7.09
N MET A 212 -5.28 -9.62 7.51
CA MET A 212 -6.12 -8.83 8.41
C MET A 212 -6.21 -9.41 9.82
N ASP A 213 -5.39 -10.42 10.12
CA ASP A 213 -5.38 -11.04 11.44
C ASP A 213 -4.66 -10.15 12.45
N ARG A 214 -5.36 -9.78 13.53
CA ARG A 214 -4.83 -8.95 14.61
C ARG A 214 -3.53 -9.49 15.22
N ARG A 215 -3.31 -10.81 15.22
CA ARG A 215 -2.09 -11.46 15.74
C ARG A 215 -0.85 -11.09 14.94
N TYR A 216 -1.02 -10.73 13.66
CA TYR A 216 0.06 -10.45 12.71
C TYR A 216 -0.07 -9.05 12.09
N ALA A 217 -0.89 -8.17 12.65
CA ALA A 217 -1.14 -6.83 12.11
C ALA A 217 0.13 -5.96 12.00
N ALA A 218 1.09 -6.15 12.90
CA ALA A 218 2.39 -5.45 12.87
C ALA A 218 3.48 -6.15 12.04
N LEU A 219 3.14 -7.25 11.36
CA LEU A 219 4.05 -8.04 10.53
C LEU A 219 3.77 -7.82 9.05
N PRO A 220 4.75 -7.34 8.27
CA PRO A 220 5.81 -6.44 8.67
C PRO A 220 5.28 -4.99 8.81
N GLY A 221 6.08 -4.13 9.44
CA GLY A 221 5.71 -2.77 9.81
C GLY A 221 6.44 -2.38 11.09
N ILE A 222 6.53 -1.09 11.40
CA ILE A 222 7.15 -0.63 12.66
C ILE A 222 6.05 0.00 13.50
N THR A 223 5.87 -0.44 14.73
CA THR A 223 4.92 0.17 15.67
C THR A 223 5.53 1.45 16.28
N GLN A 224 4.70 2.28 16.91
CA GLN A 224 5.22 3.42 17.67
C GLN A 224 6.26 3.02 18.72
N GLY A 225 5.99 1.96 19.47
CA GLY A 225 6.89 1.50 20.53
C GLY A 225 8.24 1.08 19.98
N GLU A 226 8.25 0.33 18.87
CA GLU A 226 9.48 -0.10 18.19
C GLU A 226 10.24 1.07 17.56
N LEU A 227 9.53 2.07 17.02
CA LEU A 227 10.16 3.30 16.57
C LEU A 227 10.91 3.98 17.73
N GLU A 228 10.23 4.16 18.86
CA GLU A 228 10.79 4.86 20.01
C GLU A 228 11.92 4.08 20.70
N SER A 229 11.90 2.75 20.69
CA SER A 229 12.96 1.92 21.26
C SER A 229 14.16 1.79 20.31
N GLU A 230 13.94 1.32 19.07
CA GLU A 230 15.01 0.93 18.16
C GLU A 230 15.70 2.13 17.49
N PHE A 231 14.97 3.24 17.30
CA PHE A 231 15.49 4.45 16.64
C PHE A 231 15.85 5.56 17.64
N THR A 232 15.99 5.26 18.94
CA THR A 232 16.27 6.26 19.99
C THR A 232 17.38 7.25 19.60
N GLN A 233 18.53 6.74 19.18
CA GLN A 233 19.68 7.58 18.81
C GLN A 233 19.40 8.41 17.54
N TYR A 234 18.71 7.83 16.55
CA TYR A 234 18.31 8.55 15.34
C TYR A 234 17.34 9.69 15.64
N ILE A 235 16.37 9.46 16.52
CA ILE A 235 15.41 10.48 16.97
C ILE A 235 16.13 11.63 17.69
N GLU A 236 17.09 11.33 18.57
CA GLU A 236 17.89 12.34 19.28
C GLU A 236 18.75 13.18 18.32
N HIS A 237 19.36 12.54 17.33
CA HIS A 237 20.14 13.24 16.31
C HIS A 237 19.26 14.13 15.43
N PHE A 238 18.10 13.63 15.00
CA PHE A 238 17.17 14.39 14.17
C PHE A 238 16.56 15.58 14.93
N ALA A 239 16.19 15.40 16.20
CA ALA A 239 15.65 16.49 17.03
C ALA A 239 16.66 17.65 17.17
N LYS A 240 17.95 17.33 17.34
CA LYS A 240 19.03 18.34 17.35
C LYS A 240 19.18 19.04 16.01
N HIS A 241 19.10 18.29 14.90
CA HIS A 241 19.17 18.84 13.54
C HIS A 241 18.05 19.85 13.27
N GLU A 242 16.81 19.52 13.65
CA GLU A 242 15.62 20.36 13.45
C GLU A 242 15.45 21.46 14.53
N ALA A 243 16.35 21.53 15.52
CA ALA A 243 16.24 22.42 16.67
C ALA A 243 14.85 22.34 17.36
N THR A 244 14.32 21.13 17.51
CA THR A 244 13.01 20.84 18.12
C THR A 244 13.14 19.82 19.24
N ASP A 245 12.12 19.71 20.10
CA ASP A 245 12.09 18.69 21.14
C ASP A 245 11.63 17.32 20.57
N LYS A 246 11.96 16.25 21.29
CA LYS A 246 11.65 14.87 20.88
C LYS A 246 10.14 14.64 20.69
N GLN A 247 9.30 15.25 21.51
CA GLN A 247 7.85 15.03 21.46
C GLN A 247 7.24 15.70 20.22
N SER A 248 7.63 16.93 19.92
CA SER A 248 7.24 17.64 18.70
C SER A 248 7.71 16.93 17.44
N LEU A 249 8.95 16.43 17.43
CA LEU A 249 9.45 15.62 16.31
C LEU A 249 8.63 14.34 16.12
N LEU A 250 8.41 13.57 17.19
CA LEU A 250 7.64 12.32 17.12
C LEU A 250 6.20 12.54 16.67
N ALA A 251 5.57 13.64 17.09
CA ALA A 251 4.24 14.03 16.61
C ALA A 251 4.24 14.26 15.09
N LYS A 252 5.23 15.01 14.59
CA LYS A 252 5.40 15.26 13.14
C LYS A 252 5.71 13.98 12.36
N ILE A 253 6.56 13.10 12.88
CA ILE A 253 6.84 11.78 12.28
C ILE A 253 5.57 10.93 12.22
N ARG A 254 4.76 10.94 13.29
CA ARG A 254 3.49 10.22 13.33
C ARG A 254 2.51 10.73 12.29
N GLU A 255 2.33 12.04 12.18
CA GLU A 255 1.45 12.67 11.18
C GLU A 255 1.87 12.32 9.74
N TRP A 256 3.17 12.35 9.47
CA TRP A 256 3.70 12.09 8.14
C TRP A 256 3.68 10.61 7.73
N TYR A 257 4.02 9.70 8.65
CA TYR A 257 4.40 8.33 8.28
C TYR A 257 3.66 7.21 9.01
N ASN A 258 2.90 7.50 10.08
CA ASN A 258 2.15 6.48 10.81
C ASN A 258 0.69 6.46 10.39
N GLY A 259 0.08 5.28 10.38
CA GLY A 259 -1.37 5.18 10.29
C GLY A 259 -1.89 3.91 9.63
N PHE A 260 -1.00 3.12 9.02
CA PHE A 260 -1.40 1.86 8.40
C PHE A 260 -1.92 0.87 9.46
N LYS A 261 -3.20 0.55 9.38
CA LYS A 261 -3.90 -0.42 10.23
C LYS A 261 -4.52 -1.50 9.35
N PHE A 262 -4.11 -2.74 9.60
CA PHE A 262 -4.47 -3.89 8.75
C PHE A 262 -5.58 -4.77 9.34
N SER A 263 -5.95 -4.59 10.60
CA SER A 263 -7.01 -5.34 11.31
C SER A 263 -7.96 -4.37 12.02
N GLU A 264 -9.15 -4.82 12.40
CA GLU A 264 -10.13 -4.06 13.18
C GLU A 264 -9.54 -3.62 14.53
N GLU A 265 -8.85 -4.57 15.17
CA GLU A 265 -8.14 -4.40 16.44
C GLU A 265 -6.64 -4.50 16.17
N GLY A 266 -5.90 -3.41 16.40
CA GLY A 266 -4.47 -3.39 16.12
C GLY A 266 -3.90 -1.97 16.20
N HIS A 267 -2.59 -1.88 16.44
CA HIS A 267 -1.89 -0.61 16.45
C HIS A 267 -1.53 -0.20 15.03
N PRO A 268 -1.67 1.09 14.68
CA PRO A 268 -1.11 1.61 13.44
C PRO A 268 0.39 1.37 13.39
N VAL A 269 0.87 1.04 12.19
CA VAL A 269 2.28 0.89 11.90
C VAL A 269 2.75 1.90 10.88
N TYR A 270 4.04 2.18 10.96
CA TYR A 270 4.79 2.92 9.97
C TYR A 270 5.23 1.99 8.84
N ASN A 271 5.29 2.55 7.62
CA ASN A 271 6.02 1.92 6.52
C ASN A 271 7.53 1.93 6.83
N PRO A 272 8.21 0.77 6.89
CA PRO A 272 9.62 0.73 7.24
C PRO A 272 10.52 1.51 6.27
N PHE A 273 10.25 1.46 4.97
CA PHE A 273 11.08 2.12 3.97
C PHE A 273 11.03 3.64 4.07
N SER A 274 9.84 4.22 4.27
CA SER A 274 9.69 5.67 4.50
C SER A 274 10.43 6.11 5.76
N LEU A 275 10.32 5.36 6.87
CA LEU A 275 11.05 5.67 8.10
C LEU A 275 12.56 5.59 7.93
N LEU A 276 13.08 4.56 7.26
CA LEU A 276 14.52 4.44 7.02
C LEU A 276 15.04 5.62 6.20
N LEU A 277 14.33 6.03 5.14
CA LEU A 277 14.73 7.19 4.32
C LEU A 277 14.61 8.52 5.07
N LEU A 278 13.60 8.67 5.93
CA LEU A 278 13.47 9.81 6.82
C LEU A 278 14.69 9.95 7.73
N PHE A 279 15.12 8.86 8.38
CA PHE A 279 16.25 8.91 9.32
C PHE A 279 17.62 8.96 8.63
N GLU A 280 17.71 8.56 7.37
CA GLU A 280 18.91 8.76 6.56
C GLU A 280 19.08 10.21 6.13
N ARG A 281 17.97 10.86 5.73
CA ARG A 281 18.00 12.19 5.12
C ARG A 281 17.63 13.33 6.07
N PHE A 282 17.07 13.03 7.23
CA PHE A 282 16.48 13.99 8.17
C PHE A 282 15.58 15.03 7.48
N THR A 283 14.76 14.58 6.53
CA THR A 283 13.88 15.44 5.75
C THR A 283 12.51 14.77 5.59
N PHE A 284 11.43 15.53 5.76
CA PHE A 284 10.08 15.04 5.49
C PHE A 284 9.77 15.11 3.99
N ARG A 285 9.50 13.96 3.38
CA ARG A 285 9.14 13.78 1.95
C ARG A 285 8.28 12.53 1.73
N ASN A 286 7.74 12.40 0.52
CA ASN A 286 6.95 11.26 0.06
C ASN A 286 7.86 10.12 -0.46
N TYR A 287 8.50 9.40 0.45
CA TYR A 287 9.43 8.30 0.18
C TYR A 287 8.77 7.00 -0.34
N TRP A 288 7.56 6.68 0.12
CA TRP A 288 6.87 5.45 -0.26
C TRP A 288 6.51 5.45 -1.76
N PHE A 289 6.07 6.61 -2.27
CA PHE A 289 5.54 6.80 -3.62
C PHE A 289 6.60 6.88 -4.73
N GLU A 290 7.88 7.14 -4.42
CA GLU A 290 8.96 7.23 -5.43
C GLU A 290 9.27 5.88 -6.11
N THR A 291 8.64 4.77 -5.70
CA THR A 291 9.09 3.41 -6.04
C THR A 291 8.18 2.59 -6.95
N GLY A 292 7.07 3.15 -7.44
CA GLY A 292 6.19 2.50 -8.42
C GLY A 292 4.92 3.30 -8.69
N SER A 293 4.57 3.50 -9.96
CA SER A 293 3.39 4.29 -10.33
C SER A 293 2.10 3.45 -10.22
N PRO A 294 1.06 3.94 -9.52
CA PRO A 294 -0.27 3.34 -9.54
C PRO A 294 -1.05 3.63 -10.83
N THR A 295 -0.40 3.63 -12.00
CA THR A 295 -1.02 4.03 -13.28
C THR A 295 -2.36 3.33 -13.53
N PHE A 296 -2.42 2.01 -13.31
CA PHE A 296 -3.64 1.21 -13.47
C PHE A 296 -4.77 1.71 -12.55
N LEU A 297 -4.48 1.91 -11.27
CA LEU A 297 -5.46 2.36 -10.29
C LEU A 297 -5.94 3.79 -10.59
N MET A 298 -5.03 4.68 -10.98
CA MET A 298 -5.36 6.05 -11.35
C MET A 298 -6.23 6.10 -12.60
N LYS A 299 -5.92 5.27 -13.60
CA LYS A 299 -6.74 5.07 -14.80
C LYS A 299 -8.11 4.51 -14.45
N LEU A 300 -8.19 3.53 -13.56
CA LEU A 300 -9.46 2.94 -13.10
C LEU A 300 -10.35 3.98 -12.40
N LEU A 301 -9.78 4.83 -11.53
CA LEU A 301 -10.49 5.92 -10.86
C LEU A 301 -11.06 6.93 -11.84
N ARG A 302 -10.25 7.33 -12.82
CA ARG A 302 -10.65 8.25 -13.88
C ARG A 302 -11.73 7.65 -14.78
N ASP A 303 -11.50 6.45 -15.30
CA ASP A 303 -12.40 5.81 -16.27
C ASP A 303 -13.77 5.47 -15.64
N ARG A 304 -13.83 5.25 -14.32
CA ARG A 304 -15.08 5.09 -13.55
C ARG A 304 -15.68 6.42 -13.06
N ASN A 305 -15.05 7.56 -13.35
CA ASN A 305 -15.40 8.88 -12.83
C ASN A 305 -15.69 8.88 -11.31
N TYR A 306 -14.80 8.25 -10.55
CA TYR A 306 -15.00 8.04 -9.11
C TYR A 306 -14.99 9.36 -8.34
N ASP A 307 -15.85 9.45 -7.33
CA ASP A 307 -15.92 10.63 -6.47
C ASP A 307 -14.76 10.64 -5.47
N ILE A 308 -13.79 11.51 -5.74
CA ILE A 308 -12.57 11.62 -4.96
C ILE A 308 -12.83 12.15 -3.56
N GLN A 309 -13.92 12.91 -3.37
CA GLN A 309 -14.29 13.44 -2.06
C GLN A 309 -14.65 12.31 -1.09
N GLN A 310 -15.21 11.21 -1.60
CA GLN A 310 -15.57 10.06 -0.78
C GLN A 310 -14.34 9.38 -0.17
N LEU A 311 -13.16 9.47 -0.82
CA LEU A 311 -11.93 8.85 -0.33
C LEU A 311 -11.48 9.38 1.04
N GLN A 312 -11.95 10.55 1.46
CA GLN A 312 -11.73 11.06 2.82
C GLN A 312 -12.58 10.38 3.87
N ARG A 313 -13.65 9.64 3.57
CA ARG A 313 -14.30 8.80 4.59
C ARG A 313 -15.19 7.77 3.94
N LEU A 314 -14.59 6.65 3.56
CA LEU A 314 -15.36 5.56 2.94
C LEU A 314 -15.89 4.61 4.00
N GLN A 315 -17.18 4.34 3.95
CA GLN A 315 -17.77 3.22 4.67
C GLN A 315 -17.91 2.02 3.74
N VAL A 316 -17.41 0.87 4.16
CA VAL A 316 -17.43 -0.36 3.39
C VAL A 316 -17.80 -1.54 4.28
N SER A 317 -18.65 -2.43 3.77
CA SER A 317 -19.06 -3.62 4.52
C SER A 317 -17.94 -4.66 4.57
N GLU A 318 -17.94 -5.49 5.61
CA GLU A 318 -17.02 -6.63 5.72
C GLU A 318 -17.10 -7.59 4.52
N ILE A 319 -18.30 -7.77 3.96
CA ILE A 319 -18.52 -8.61 2.77
C ILE A 319 -17.80 -8.02 1.56
N GLU A 320 -17.98 -6.73 1.29
CA GLU A 320 -17.31 -6.03 0.18
C GLU A 320 -15.78 -6.02 0.38
N MET A 321 -15.31 -5.78 1.60
CA MET A 321 -13.87 -5.93 1.94
C MET A 321 -13.33 -7.34 1.77
N SER A 322 -14.17 -8.37 1.66
CA SER A 322 -13.78 -9.77 1.48
C SER A 322 -14.00 -10.32 0.06
N THR A 323 -14.69 -9.55 -0.81
CA THR A 323 -15.07 -9.99 -2.16
C THR A 323 -14.01 -9.58 -3.18
N TYR A 324 -13.46 -10.54 -3.94
CA TYR A 324 -12.31 -10.32 -4.82
C TYR A 324 -12.40 -11.08 -6.14
N GLU A 325 -13.19 -10.59 -7.09
CA GLU A 325 -13.24 -11.17 -8.43
C GLU A 325 -12.38 -10.34 -9.39
N ILE A 326 -11.46 -11.01 -10.10
CA ILE A 326 -10.62 -10.38 -11.14
C ILE A 326 -11.51 -9.80 -12.25
N ASP A 327 -12.64 -10.45 -12.53
CA ASP A 327 -13.58 -10.05 -13.57
C ASP A 327 -14.48 -8.88 -13.12
N GLN A 328 -14.52 -8.58 -11.81
CA GLN A 328 -15.24 -7.45 -11.21
C GLN A 328 -14.39 -6.75 -10.16
N LEU A 329 -13.30 -6.10 -10.60
CA LEU A 329 -12.41 -5.37 -9.70
C LEU A 329 -13.17 -4.32 -8.87
N GLN A 330 -13.23 -4.53 -7.57
CA GLN A 330 -13.75 -3.57 -6.61
C GLN A 330 -12.64 -2.60 -6.22
N LEU A 331 -12.92 -1.30 -6.40
CA LEU A 331 -11.94 -0.23 -6.23
C LEU A 331 -11.51 -0.07 -4.77
N ILE A 332 -12.47 -0.10 -3.83
CA ILE A 332 -12.21 0.16 -2.41
C ILE A 332 -11.28 -0.90 -1.80
N PRO A 333 -11.53 -2.22 -1.95
CA PRO A 333 -10.61 -3.23 -1.45
C PRO A 333 -9.22 -3.15 -2.10
N LEU A 334 -9.15 -2.76 -3.39
CA LEU A 334 -7.87 -2.56 -4.08
C LEU A 334 -7.07 -1.40 -3.47
N LEU A 335 -7.71 -0.26 -3.22
CA LEU A 335 -7.10 0.90 -2.56
C LEU A 335 -6.56 0.55 -1.15
N PHE A 336 -7.30 -0.26 -0.39
CA PHE A 336 -6.86 -0.75 0.91
C PHE A 336 -5.61 -1.64 0.81
N GLN A 337 -5.65 -2.67 -0.04
CA GLN A 337 -4.56 -3.64 -0.16
C GLN A 337 -3.26 -3.05 -0.70
N THR A 338 -3.40 -2.11 -1.64
CA THR A 338 -2.26 -1.39 -2.20
C THR A 338 -1.70 -0.32 -1.27
N GLY A 339 -2.37 -0.04 -0.13
CA GLY A 339 -1.89 0.84 0.93
C GLY A 339 -2.31 2.30 0.80
N TYR A 340 -3.18 2.63 -0.15
CA TYR A 340 -3.70 4.00 -0.31
C TYR A 340 -4.80 4.32 0.71
N LEU A 341 -5.57 3.32 1.13
CA LEU A 341 -6.51 3.44 2.22
C LEU A 341 -6.16 2.48 3.35
N THR A 342 -6.63 2.80 4.55
CA THR A 342 -6.41 2.01 5.75
C THR A 342 -7.62 2.05 6.67
N ILE A 343 -7.70 1.10 7.60
CA ILE A 343 -8.80 1.04 8.56
C ILE A 343 -8.65 2.17 9.57
N LYS A 344 -9.61 3.08 9.61
CA LYS A 344 -9.70 4.12 10.64
C LYS A 344 -10.52 3.64 11.83
N GLU A 345 -11.71 3.13 11.54
CA GLU A 345 -12.70 2.65 12.52
C GLU A 345 -13.36 1.37 12.01
N TYR A 346 -13.86 0.54 12.95
CA TYR A 346 -14.70 -0.61 12.64
C TYR A 346 -15.89 -0.63 13.59
N ASP A 347 -17.10 -0.66 13.04
CA ASP A 347 -18.34 -0.85 13.76
C ASP A 347 -18.70 -2.34 13.74
N ALA A 348 -18.57 -3.00 14.90
CA ALA A 348 -18.84 -4.42 15.04
C ALA A 348 -20.34 -4.77 15.00
N GLU A 349 -21.23 -3.85 15.35
CA GLU A 349 -22.68 -4.08 15.31
C GLU A 349 -23.16 -4.08 13.86
N GLN A 350 -22.67 -3.13 13.06
CA GLN A 350 -23.06 -2.99 11.65
C GLN A 350 -22.13 -3.75 10.69
N ARG A 351 -20.99 -4.28 11.17
CA ARG A 351 -19.92 -4.89 10.37
C ARG A 351 -19.43 -3.97 9.24
N LEU A 352 -19.24 -2.70 9.61
CA LEU A 352 -18.80 -1.64 8.70
C LEU A 352 -17.41 -1.15 9.06
N TYR A 353 -16.54 -1.09 8.06
CA TYR A 353 -15.25 -0.43 8.14
C TYR A 353 -15.40 1.02 7.71
N THR A 354 -14.73 1.93 8.41
CA THR A 354 -14.43 3.27 7.92
C THR A 354 -12.98 3.31 7.46
N LEU A 355 -12.76 3.66 6.19
CA LEU A 355 -11.44 3.76 5.58
C LEU A 355 -11.04 5.23 5.34
N TYR A 356 -9.75 5.51 5.50
CA TYR A 356 -9.11 6.82 5.26
C TYR A 356 -7.70 6.62 4.70
N PHE A 357 -7.08 7.65 4.15
CA PHE A 357 -5.63 7.67 3.93
C PHE A 357 -4.86 7.35 5.24
N PRO A 358 -3.77 6.59 5.19
CA PRO A 358 -3.03 6.25 6.41
C PRO A 358 -2.36 7.47 7.05
N ASN A 359 -1.76 8.35 6.24
CA ASN A 359 -0.97 9.48 6.73
C ASN A 359 -0.83 10.56 5.66
N TYR A 360 -0.18 11.67 6.02
CA TYR A 360 0.04 12.81 5.12
C TYR A 360 0.84 12.41 3.87
N GLU A 361 1.90 11.61 4.00
CA GLU A 361 2.71 11.16 2.85
C GLU A 361 1.83 10.50 1.78
N VAL A 362 0.90 9.64 2.21
CA VAL A 362 0.08 8.88 1.28
C VAL A 362 -1.02 9.73 0.66
N GLU A 363 -1.67 10.57 1.44
CA GLU A 363 -2.71 11.49 0.94
C GLU A 363 -2.14 12.47 -0.08
N ASP A 364 -1.05 13.16 0.27
CA ASP A 364 -0.39 14.16 -0.57
C ASP A 364 0.04 13.56 -1.92
N ALA A 365 0.78 12.45 -1.88
CA ALA A 365 1.28 11.83 -3.10
C ALA A 365 0.18 11.21 -3.96
N PHE A 366 -0.87 10.63 -3.35
CA PHE A 366 -2.01 10.10 -4.09
C PHE A 366 -2.75 11.22 -4.84
N LEU A 367 -3.02 12.33 -4.17
CA LEU A 367 -3.70 13.49 -4.74
C LEU A 367 -2.88 14.14 -5.87
N VAL A 368 -1.56 14.24 -5.73
CA VAL A 368 -0.68 14.72 -6.82
C VAL A 368 -0.78 13.83 -8.06
N TRP A 369 -0.76 12.50 -7.91
CA TRP A 369 -0.90 11.57 -9.03
C TRP A 369 -2.28 11.65 -9.70
N LEU A 370 -3.31 11.81 -8.89
CA LEU A 370 -4.67 11.96 -9.36
C LEU A 370 -4.82 13.26 -10.16
N LEU A 371 -4.28 14.37 -9.66
CA LEU A 371 -4.26 15.65 -10.39
C LEU A 371 -3.58 15.49 -11.76
N ASN A 372 -2.43 14.82 -11.80
CA ASN A 372 -1.72 14.51 -13.03
C ASN A 372 -2.55 13.66 -14.00
N THR A 373 -3.24 12.65 -13.49
CA THR A 373 -4.04 11.72 -14.30
C THR A 373 -5.28 12.39 -14.87
N PHE A 374 -5.90 13.27 -14.10
CA PHE A 374 -7.10 13.99 -14.51
C PHE A 374 -6.77 15.16 -15.44
N SER A 375 -5.66 15.87 -15.24
CA SER A 375 -5.33 17.10 -15.99
C SER A 375 -4.31 16.93 -17.13
N TYR A 376 -3.49 15.86 -17.13
CA TYR A 376 -2.36 15.67 -18.06
C TYR A 376 -1.39 16.85 -18.18
N VAL A 377 -1.42 17.80 -17.25
CA VAL A 377 -0.48 18.93 -17.23
C VAL A 377 0.92 18.39 -16.91
N ARG A 378 1.97 18.84 -17.61
CA ARG A 378 3.35 18.39 -17.35
C ARG A 378 3.72 18.65 -15.88
N GLN A 379 4.35 17.67 -15.21
CA GLN A 379 4.69 17.71 -13.78
C GLN A 379 5.31 19.05 -13.31
N GLY A 380 6.22 19.66 -14.08
CA GLY A 380 6.86 20.93 -13.71
C GLY A 380 6.00 22.20 -13.85
N LEU A 381 4.93 22.17 -14.64
CA LEU A 381 4.00 23.31 -14.78
C LEU A 381 2.96 23.32 -13.65
N GLN A 382 2.63 22.16 -13.08
CA GLN A 382 1.64 22.05 -12.00
C GLN A 382 2.14 22.64 -10.68
N GLU A 383 3.37 22.31 -10.26
CA GLU A 383 3.92 22.81 -8.99
C GLU A 383 4.01 24.34 -8.97
N SER A 384 4.37 24.96 -10.10
CA SER A 384 4.44 26.42 -10.21
C SER A 384 3.06 27.08 -10.18
N HIS A 385 2.02 26.45 -10.76
CA HIS A 385 0.65 26.94 -10.64
C HIS A 385 0.08 26.73 -9.23
N LEU A 386 0.28 25.57 -8.61
CA LEU A 386 -0.16 25.30 -7.24
C LEU A 386 0.43 26.32 -6.25
N TRP A 387 1.73 26.60 -6.35
CA TRP A 387 2.37 27.62 -5.51
C TRP A 387 1.77 29.01 -5.73
N GLN A 388 1.51 29.39 -6.99
CA GLN A 388 0.86 30.66 -7.31
C GLN A 388 -0.58 30.76 -6.76
N LEU A 389 -1.32 29.63 -6.72
CA LEU A 389 -2.64 29.58 -6.09
C LEU A 389 -2.55 29.75 -4.57
N VAL A 390 -1.59 29.10 -3.89
CA VAL A 390 -1.35 29.30 -2.45
C VAL A 390 -0.99 30.77 -2.18
N ASP A 391 -0.04 31.32 -2.93
CA ASP A 391 0.45 32.69 -2.77
C ASP A 391 -0.67 33.71 -3.00
N ALA A 392 -1.51 33.51 -4.03
CA ALA A 392 -2.66 34.35 -4.30
C ALA A 392 -3.66 34.35 -3.13
N LEU A 393 -4.01 33.17 -2.59
CA LEU A 393 -4.94 33.07 -1.46
C LEU A 393 -4.36 33.62 -0.15
N LYS A 394 -3.05 33.46 0.10
CA LYS A 394 -2.38 34.04 1.28
C LYS A 394 -2.37 35.58 1.26
N ASN A 395 -2.32 36.17 0.06
CA ASN A 395 -2.28 37.62 -0.13
C ASN A 395 -3.65 38.22 -0.49
N ASP A 396 -4.74 37.44 -0.41
CA ASP A 396 -6.11 37.85 -0.78
C ASP A 396 -6.24 38.36 -2.24
N ASP A 397 -5.38 37.87 -3.15
CA ASP A 397 -5.37 38.21 -4.57
C ASP A 397 -6.24 37.23 -5.38
N LEU A 398 -7.57 37.42 -5.28
CA LEU A 398 -8.54 36.58 -5.99
C LEU A 398 -8.42 36.68 -7.51
N THR A 399 -7.93 37.81 -8.04
CA THR A 399 -7.77 37.98 -9.49
C THR A 399 -6.69 37.05 -10.01
N LYS A 400 -5.51 37.07 -9.38
CA LYS A 400 -4.41 36.15 -9.70
C LYS A 400 -4.82 34.70 -9.47
N PHE A 401 -5.56 34.42 -8.40
CA PHE A 401 -6.07 33.08 -8.12
C PHE A 401 -6.92 32.53 -9.28
N PHE A 402 -7.92 33.28 -9.74
CA PHE A 402 -8.77 32.85 -10.85
C PHE A 402 -8.03 32.81 -12.20
N ASP A 403 -7.06 33.69 -12.45
CA ASP A 403 -6.28 33.65 -13.68
C ASP A 403 -5.37 32.42 -13.75
N VAL A 404 -4.74 32.03 -12.64
CA VAL A 404 -3.95 30.79 -12.55
C VAL A 404 -4.84 29.56 -12.70
N LEU A 405 -6.04 29.55 -12.11
CA LEU A 405 -7.02 28.48 -12.33
C LEU A 405 -7.44 28.37 -13.79
N LYS A 406 -7.76 29.48 -14.46
CA LYS A 406 -8.11 29.47 -15.90
C LYS A 406 -6.97 28.90 -16.74
N LEU A 407 -5.73 29.31 -16.47
CA LEU A 407 -4.55 28.79 -17.15
C LEU A 407 -4.39 27.29 -16.93
N PHE A 408 -4.64 26.81 -15.71
CA PHE A 408 -4.63 25.38 -15.39
C PHE A 408 -5.68 24.60 -16.21
N PHE A 409 -6.94 25.01 -16.17
CA PHE A 409 -8.02 24.32 -16.89
C PHE A 409 -7.87 24.41 -18.43
N ALA A 410 -7.33 25.51 -18.96
CA ALA A 410 -7.08 25.67 -20.39
C ALA A 410 -6.04 24.67 -20.94
N GLN A 411 -5.21 24.07 -20.07
CA GLN A 411 -4.22 23.08 -20.46
C GLN A 411 -4.76 21.64 -20.51
N ILE A 412 -5.99 21.40 -20.04
CA ILE A 412 -6.62 20.07 -20.07
C ILE A 412 -7.02 19.74 -21.52
N PRO A 413 -6.43 18.71 -22.16
CA PRO A 413 -6.74 18.35 -23.54
C PRO A 413 -8.21 18.00 -23.75
N TYR A 414 -8.79 18.41 -24.87
CA TYR A 414 -10.21 18.18 -25.18
C TYR A 414 -10.62 16.70 -25.08
N GLY A 415 -9.78 15.77 -25.54
CA GLY A 415 -10.05 14.32 -25.45
C GLY A 415 -10.06 13.74 -24.04
N LEU A 416 -9.67 14.53 -23.03
CA LEU A 416 -9.69 14.15 -21.62
C LEU A 416 -10.78 14.88 -20.83
N GLN A 417 -11.49 15.81 -21.46
CA GLN A 417 -12.61 16.50 -20.84
C GLN A 417 -13.76 15.51 -20.68
N ILE A 418 -14.04 15.14 -19.43
CA ILE A 418 -15.28 14.45 -19.09
C ILE A 418 -16.33 15.54 -18.92
N ASN A 419 -17.35 15.56 -19.78
CA ASN A 419 -18.42 16.57 -19.76
C ASN A 419 -19.40 16.31 -18.60
N GLN A 420 -18.88 16.28 -17.37
CA GLN A 420 -19.62 16.10 -16.14
C GLN A 420 -19.07 17.08 -15.10
N GLU A 421 -19.95 17.85 -14.46
CA GLU A 421 -19.58 18.86 -13.45
C GLU A 421 -18.71 18.26 -12.33
N ARG A 422 -18.98 17.01 -11.96
CA ARG A 422 -18.26 16.25 -10.94
C ARG A 422 -16.77 16.05 -11.23
N TYR A 423 -16.39 15.94 -12.52
CA TYR A 423 -14.98 15.82 -12.91
C TYR A 423 -14.21 17.11 -12.56
N TYR A 424 -14.80 18.28 -12.86
CA TYR A 424 -14.21 19.58 -12.53
C TYR A 424 -14.24 19.84 -11.02
N GLN A 425 -15.31 19.47 -10.32
CA GLN A 425 -15.39 19.51 -8.85
C GLN A 425 -14.27 18.67 -8.21
N SER A 426 -13.97 17.49 -8.76
CA SER A 426 -12.88 16.63 -8.27
C SER A 426 -11.51 17.29 -8.43
N ILE A 427 -11.25 17.93 -9.58
CA ILE A 427 -9.99 18.68 -9.81
C ILE A 427 -9.87 19.84 -8.81
N PHE A 428 -10.94 20.62 -8.63
CA PHE A 428 -10.96 21.70 -7.66
C PHE A 428 -10.68 21.20 -6.25
N TYR A 429 -11.35 20.13 -5.86
CA TYR A 429 -11.16 19.48 -4.57
C TYR A 429 -9.70 19.06 -4.35
N ILE A 430 -9.10 18.38 -5.32
CA ILE A 430 -7.71 17.93 -5.27
C ILE A 430 -6.76 19.13 -5.11
N ILE A 431 -6.93 20.17 -5.94
CA ILE A 431 -6.12 21.39 -5.86
C ILE A 431 -6.20 21.97 -4.46
N PHE A 432 -7.39 22.27 -3.94
CA PHE A 432 -7.52 22.92 -2.63
C PHE A 432 -6.97 22.08 -1.47
N THR A 433 -7.15 20.76 -1.52
CA THR A 433 -6.58 19.85 -0.53
C THR A 433 -5.05 19.90 -0.55
N LEU A 434 -4.44 19.90 -1.74
CA LEU A 434 -2.98 20.05 -1.91
C LEU A 434 -2.45 21.43 -1.47
N LEU A 435 -3.29 22.48 -1.50
CA LEU A 435 -2.93 23.80 -0.97
C LEU A 435 -2.95 23.86 0.57
N GLY A 436 -3.30 22.76 1.25
CA GLY A 436 -3.44 22.70 2.71
C GLY A 436 -4.65 23.48 3.23
N LEU A 437 -5.62 23.77 2.35
CA LEU A 437 -6.83 24.48 2.72
C LEU A 437 -7.89 23.48 3.17
N ARG A 438 -8.52 23.77 4.31
CA ARG A 438 -9.71 23.01 4.73
C ARG A 438 -10.84 23.34 3.76
N LEU A 439 -11.07 22.42 2.85
CA LEU A 439 -12.19 22.39 1.95
C LEU A 439 -13.28 21.50 2.56
N ASP A 440 -14.41 22.09 2.91
CA ASP A 440 -15.61 21.37 3.31
C ASP A 440 -16.51 21.24 2.07
N ALA A 441 -16.33 20.12 1.35
CA ALA A 441 -17.00 19.83 0.10
C ALA A 441 -18.37 19.19 0.35
N GLU A 442 -19.35 19.51 -0.50
CA GLU A 442 -20.73 19.04 -0.37
C GLU A 442 -21.37 19.30 1.01
N ARG A 443 -21.00 20.40 1.66
CA ARG A 443 -21.47 20.74 3.00
C ARG A 443 -22.99 20.85 3.04
N GLN A 444 -23.63 19.97 3.81
CA GLN A 444 -25.05 20.05 4.07
C GLN A 444 -25.38 21.18 5.05
N THR A 445 -26.36 21.97 4.68
CA THR A 445 -26.97 23.01 5.53
C THR A 445 -28.44 22.69 5.73
N ASN A 446 -29.10 23.41 6.64
CA ASN A 446 -30.55 23.28 6.83
C ASN A 446 -31.40 23.73 5.63
N ARG A 447 -30.79 24.36 4.60
CA ARG A 447 -31.49 24.90 3.44
C ARG A 447 -31.02 24.34 2.09
N GLY A 448 -29.95 23.55 2.06
CA GLY A 448 -29.39 23.00 0.83
C GLY A 448 -27.97 22.47 1.02
N ARG A 449 -27.28 22.21 -0.09
CA ARG A 449 -25.92 21.67 -0.11
C ARG A 449 -24.99 22.65 -0.82
N ILE A 450 -23.94 23.08 -0.14
CA ILE A 450 -22.90 23.94 -0.72
C ILE A 450 -21.87 23.02 -1.37
N ASP A 451 -21.46 23.28 -2.61
CA ASP A 451 -20.53 22.38 -3.30
C ASP A 451 -19.12 22.41 -2.67
N ALA A 452 -18.64 23.59 -2.26
CA ALA A 452 -17.40 23.70 -1.51
C ALA A 452 -17.35 24.95 -0.63
N VAL A 453 -16.73 24.81 0.55
CA VAL A 453 -16.46 25.90 1.49
C VAL A 453 -14.99 25.92 1.84
N ILE A 454 -14.37 27.09 1.76
CA ILE A 454 -12.99 27.31 2.21
C ILE A 454 -13.00 28.32 3.33
N GLU A 455 -12.45 27.92 4.46
CA GLU A 455 -12.28 28.79 5.62
C GLU A 455 -10.82 29.22 5.75
N LEU A 456 -10.55 30.49 5.48
CA LEU A 456 -9.27 31.13 5.79
C LEU A 456 -9.33 31.79 7.18
N PRO A 457 -8.19 32.22 7.75
CA PRO A 457 -8.20 32.96 9.01
C PRO A 457 -9.06 34.24 8.99
N HIS A 458 -9.19 34.88 7.82
CA HIS A 458 -9.83 36.20 7.67
C HIS A 458 -11.13 36.19 6.85
N ALA A 459 -11.41 35.14 6.07
CA ALA A 459 -12.53 35.09 5.12
C ALA A 459 -13.10 33.67 4.98
N ILE A 460 -14.37 33.59 4.55
CA ILE A 460 -15.02 32.33 4.18
C ILE A 460 -15.49 32.41 2.74
N TYR A 461 -14.95 31.53 1.89
CA TYR A 461 -15.35 31.44 0.49
C TYR A 461 -16.34 30.29 0.29
N LEU A 462 -17.49 30.60 -0.30
CA LEU A 462 -18.51 29.64 -0.70
C LEU A 462 -18.47 29.47 -2.21
N PHE A 463 -18.33 28.24 -2.67
CA PHE A 463 -18.27 27.89 -4.09
C PHE A 463 -19.51 27.10 -4.49
N GLU A 464 -20.02 27.42 -5.67
CA GLU A 464 -21.07 26.69 -6.37
C GLU A 464 -20.56 26.46 -7.79
N PHE A 465 -20.57 25.21 -8.25
CA PHE A 465 -20.12 24.85 -9.59
C PHE A 465 -21.31 24.74 -10.54
N LYS A 466 -21.10 25.17 -11.78
CA LYS A 466 -22.05 24.99 -12.88
C LYS A 466 -21.28 24.64 -14.14
N LEU A 467 -21.50 23.44 -14.67
CA LEU A 467 -21.09 23.09 -16.03
C LEU A 467 -22.15 23.59 -17.01
N ASP A 468 -21.75 24.28 -18.07
CA ASP A 468 -22.63 24.87 -19.10
C ASP A 468 -23.70 25.87 -18.57
N GLY A 469 -23.57 26.32 -17.31
CA GLY A 469 -24.42 27.33 -16.68
C GLY A 469 -23.73 28.71 -16.56
N SER A 470 -24.44 29.69 -15.99
CA SER A 470 -23.88 31.04 -15.77
C SER A 470 -23.42 31.25 -14.33
N ALA A 471 -22.33 32.01 -14.16
CA ALA A 471 -21.86 32.44 -12.84
C ALA A 471 -22.92 33.25 -12.08
N ALA A 472 -23.77 34.01 -12.80
CA ALA A 472 -24.87 34.75 -12.19
C ALA A 472 -25.91 33.81 -11.56
N ALA A 473 -26.26 32.71 -12.22
CA ALA A 473 -27.17 31.71 -11.68
C ALA A 473 -26.59 31.00 -10.44
N ALA A 474 -25.29 30.66 -10.47
CA ALA A 474 -24.59 30.07 -9.32
C ALA A 474 -24.60 31.03 -8.10
N LEU A 475 -24.26 32.30 -8.31
CA LEU A 475 -24.29 33.31 -7.24
C LEU A 475 -25.70 33.56 -6.71
N GLN A 476 -26.71 33.53 -7.59
CA GLN A 476 -28.11 33.67 -7.19
C GLN A 476 -28.54 32.50 -6.31
N GLN A 477 -28.16 31.26 -6.66
CA GLN A 477 -28.43 30.08 -5.85
C GLN A 477 -27.82 30.19 -4.45
N ILE A 478 -26.56 30.63 -4.32
CA ILE A 478 -25.91 30.85 -3.02
C ILE A 478 -26.70 31.85 -2.17
N ARG A 479 -27.16 32.96 -2.78
CA ARG A 479 -27.90 34.02 -2.11
C ARG A 479 -29.30 33.58 -1.70
N ASP A 480 -30.04 32.97 -2.60
CA ASP A 480 -31.44 32.55 -2.39
C ASP A 480 -31.52 31.46 -1.32
N THR A 481 -30.54 30.56 -1.27
CA THR A 481 -30.49 29.49 -0.28
C THR A 481 -29.97 29.98 1.08
N GLY A 482 -29.35 31.16 1.12
CA GLY A 482 -28.85 31.78 2.35
C GLY A 482 -27.65 31.08 2.96
N TYR A 483 -26.78 30.45 2.16
CA TYR A 483 -25.66 29.64 2.62
C TYR A 483 -24.70 30.36 3.58
N ALA A 484 -24.53 31.67 3.43
CA ALA A 484 -23.69 32.48 4.30
C ALA A 484 -24.21 32.62 5.75
N GLU A 485 -25.49 32.35 6.01
CA GLU A 485 -26.08 32.51 7.35
C GLU A 485 -25.38 31.64 8.40
N ALA A 486 -24.92 30.43 8.02
CA ALA A 486 -24.23 29.50 8.90
C ALA A 486 -22.90 30.04 9.47
N TYR A 487 -22.36 31.13 8.89
CA TYR A 487 -21.03 31.66 9.20
C TYR A 487 -21.02 33.09 9.75
N ARG A 488 -22.18 33.76 9.83
CA ARG A 488 -22.28 35.17 10.26
C ARG A 488 -21.74 35.46 11.67
N GLY A 489 -21.51 34.43 12.50
CA GLY A 489 -20.91 34.54 13.83
C GLY A 489 -19.39 34.32 13.91
N HIS A 490 -18.72 34.00 12.79
CA HIS A 490 -17.30 33.63 12.80
C HIS A 490 -16.34 34.83 12.81
N GLY A 491 -16.85 36.06 12.70
CA GLY A 491 -16.02 37.28 12.66
C GLY A 491 -15.14 37.41 11.42
N LYS A 492 -15.49 36.69 10.36
CA LYS A 492 -14.79 36.64 9.06
C LYS A 492 -15.66 37.28 7.99
N ALA A 493 -14.99 37.87 6.98
CA ALA A 493 -15.64 38.53 5.85
C ALA A 493 -16.40 37.54 4.96
#